data_AF-A0A8J6P8V2-F1
#
_entry.id   AF-A0A8J6P8V2-F1
#
_cell.length_a   1.000
_cell.length_b   1.000
_cell.length_c   1.000
_cell.angle_alpha   90.00
_cell.angle_beta   90.00
_cell.angle_gamma   90.00
#
_symmetry.space_group_name_H-M   'P 1'
#
loop_
_entity.id
_entity.type
_entity.pdbx_description
1 polymer ?
#
loop_
_entity_poly.entity_id
_entity_poly.type
_entity_poly.pdbx_seq_one_letter_code
_entity_poly.pdbx_strand_id
1 'polypeptide(L)'
;MPRVPTRKRPCRICRRWFLPNPRLKSRQMTCGDSCCKTEWHRKKCEEWNRRNPDYFKANYLQKKLEAAGHGAGTSKTPTAKSSPGKTLKSRMKTGLPLEYVQEVIGIQQLIIVEYLAQLLNRRFAKTMTQSFPASALQADQLPAMVFSRGDPTLMSCNH
;
A
#
# COMPACT_ATOMS: atom_id res chain seq x y z
N MET A 1 -32.60 -20.66 -23.97
CA MET A 1 -32.00 -21.06 -22.67
C MET A 1 -32.88 -20.57 -21.52
N PRO A 2 -33.62 -21.43 -20.82
CA PRO A 2 -34.44 -21.02 -19.69
C PRO A 2 -33.57 -20.46 -18.56
N ARG A 3 -33.90 -19.28 -18.05
CA ARG A 3 -33.17 -18.66 -16.93
C ARG A 3 -33.50 -19.44 -15.67
N VAL A 4 -32.53 -20.17 -15.11
CA VAL A 4 -32.69 -20.82 -13.81
C VAL A 4 -33.08 -19.75 -12.77
N PRO A 5 -34.19 -19.92 -12.03
CA PRO A 5 -34.62 -18.94 -11.03
C PRO A 5 -33.52 -18.70 -9.99
N THR A 6 -33.14 -17.45 -9.76
CA THR A 6 -32.26 -17.12 -8.64
C THR A 6 -33.01 -17.35 -7.34
N ARG A 7 -32.50 -18.21 -6.46
CA ARG A 7 -33.08 -18.40 -5.12
C ARG A 7 -32.68 -17.24 -4.22
N LYS A 8 -33.57 -16.87 -3.29
CA LYS A 8 -33.24 -15.90 -2.23
C LYS A 8 -32.11 -16.45 -1.36
N ARG A 9 -31.26 -15.57 -0.84
CA ARG A 9 -30.17 -15.92 0.08
C ARG A 9 -29.86 -14.77 1.04
N PRO A 10 -29.26 -15.03 2.21
CA PRO A 10 -28.87 -13.98 3.15
C PRO A 10 -27.63 -13.21 2.67
N CYS A 11 -27.60 -11.90 2.93
CA CYS A 11 -26.43 -11.05 2.74
C CYS A 11 -25.29 -11.46 3.68
N ARG A 12 -24.05 -11.52 3.17
CA ARG A 12 -22.88 -11.87 4.01
C ARG A 12 -22.49 -10.83 5.06
N ILE A 13 -23.04 -9.62 4.97
CA ILE A 13 -22.78 -8.52 5.92
C ILE A 13 -23.96 -8.36 6.88
N CYS A 14 -25.11 -7.90 6.40
CA CYS A 14 -26.28 -7.63 7.24
C CYS A 14 -27.23 -8.83 7.46
N ARG A 15 -26.94 -10.00 6.86
CA ARG A 15 -27.75 -11.23 6.94
C ARG A 15 -29.21 -11.15 6.44
N ARG A 16 -29.67 -9.98 5.97
CA ARG A 16 -30.99 -9.83 5.33
C ARG A 16 -31.09 -10.71 4.09
N TRP A 17 -32.22 -11.40 3.96
CA TRP A 17 -32.53 -12.19 2.76
C TRP A 17 -32.79 -11.26 1.57
N PHE A 18 -32.12 -11.51 0.46
CA PHE A 18 -32.29 -10.76 -0.78
C PHE A 18 -32.34 -11.72 -1.98
N LEU A 19 -32.90 -11.22 -3.08
CA LEU A 19 -32.91 -11.92 -4.36
C LEU A 19 -31.73 -11.43 -5.22
N PRO A 20 -30.73 -12.29 -5.53
CA PRO A 20 -29.60 -11.87 -6.36
C PRO A 20 -30.03 -11.51 -7.77
N ASN A 21 -29.35 -10.52 -8.35
CA ASN A 21 -29.57 -10.13 -9.75
C ASN A 21 -29.28 -11.33 -10.67
N PRO A 22 -30.21 -11.70 -11.59
CA PRO A 22 -30.03 -12.81 -12.52
C PRO A 22 -28.75 -12.75 -13.38
N ARG A 23 -28.20 -11.56 -13.63
CA ARG A 23 -26.91 -11.40 -14.33
C ARG A 23 -25.72 -11.82 -13.46
N LEU A 24 -25.78 -11.51 -12.17
CA LEU A 24 -24.69 -11.77 -11.23
C LEU A 24 -24.80 -13.14 -10.56
N LYS A 25 -26.01 -13.71 -10.47
CA LYS A 25 -26.30 -15.03 -9.89
C LYS A 25 -25.59 -15.24 -8.55
N SER A 26 -24.70 -16.23 -8.48
CA SER A 26 -23.93 -16.60 -7.30
C SER A 26 -22.84 -15.59 -6.93
N ARG A 27 -22.44 -14.66 -7.83
CA ARG A 27 -21.39 -13.67 -7.58
C ARG A 27 -21.81 -12.54 -6.65
N GLN A 28 -23.09 -12.15 -6.63
CA GLN A 28 -23.56 -11.04 -5.79
C GLN A 28 -23.66 -11.45 -4.33
N MET A 29 -22.59 -11.33 -3.54
CA MET A 29 -22.56 -11.83 -2.15
C MET A 29 -23.30 -10.94 -1.12
N THR A 30 -23.68 -9.74 -1.51
CA THR A 30 -24.30 -8.73 -0.63
C THR A 30 -25.69 -8.31 -1.14
N CYS A 31 -26.52 -7.79 -0.26
CA CYS A 31 -27.89 -7.34 -0.58
C CYS A 31 -27.96 -6.20 -1.61
N GLY A 32 -26.84 -5.57 -1.95
CA GLY A 32 -26.78 -4.46 -2.91
C GLY A 32 -26.66 -3.08 -2.26
N ASP A 33 -26.91 -2.98 -0.95
CA ASP A 33 -26.69 -1.78 -0.15
C ASP A 33 -25.22 -1.34 -0.17
N SER A 34 -24.99 -0.02 -0.23
CA SER A 34 -23.65 0.58 -0.34
C SER A 34 -22.80 0.21 0.88
N CYS A 35 -23.38 0.27 2.08
CA CYS A 35 -22.70 -0.13 3.32
C CYS A 35 -22.21 -1.58 3.24
N CYS A 36 -23.09 -2.50 2.83
CA CYS A 36 -22.74 -3.91 2.69
C CYS A 36 -21.71 -4.16 1.58
N LYS A 37 -21.77 -3.43 0.47
CA LYS A 37 -20.79 -3.53 -0.62
C LYS A 37 -19.40 -3.08 -0.16
N THR A 38 -19.31 -1.92 0.50
CA THR A 38 -18.04 -1.38 1.01
C THR A 38 -17.40 -2.31 2.03
N GLU A 39 -18.18 -2.82 2.99
CA GLU A 39 -17.65 -3.76 3.99
C GLU A 39 -17.20 -5.09 3.36
N TRP A 40 -17.95 -5.60 2.38
CA TRP A 40 -17.54 -6.81 1.66
C TRP A 40 -16.27 -6.59 0.85
N HIS A 41 -16.16 -5.45 0.16
CA HIS A 41 -14.95 -5.06 -0.57
C HIS A 41 -13.76 -4.92 0.37
N ARG A 42 -13.92 -4.24 1.52
CA ARG A 42 -12.89 -4.10 2.56
C ARG A 42 -12.35 -5.46 3.02
N LYS A 43 -13.26 -6.38 3.39
CA LYS A 43 -12.88 -7.75 3.80
C LYS A 43 -12.18 -8.53 2.70
N LYS A 44 -12.63 -8.39 1.45
CA LYS A 44 -12.03 -9.09 0.30
C LYS A 44 -10.67 -8.53 -0.08
N CYS A 45 -10.51 -7.20 -0.08
CA CYS A 45 -9.21 -6.57 -0.25
C CYS A 45 -8.25 -6.99 0.86
N GLU A 46 -8.69 -7.02 2.12
CA GLU A 46 -7.84 -7.46 3.24
C GLU A 46 -7.40 -8.91 3.10
N GLU A 47 -8.33 -9.82 2.78
CA GLU A 47 -8.03 -11.23 2.54
C GLU A 47 -7.05 -11.42 1.37
N TRP A 48 -7.26 -10.68 0.28
CA TRP A 48 -6.41 -10.71 -0.89
C TRP A 48 -5.03 -10.14 -0.60
N ASN A 49 -4.93 -9.01 0.11
CA ASN A 49 -3.68 -8.38 0.52
C ASN A 49 -2.86 -9.30 1.44
N ARG A 50 -3.53 -10.04 2.33
CA ARG A 50 -2.87 -11.02 3.21
C ARG A 50 -2.26 -12.18 2.41
N ARG A 51 -2.91 -12.59 1.31
CA ARG A 51 -2.41 -13.66 0.42
C ARG A 51 -1.36 -13.17 -0.58
N ASN A 52 -1.39 -11.90 -0.95
CA ASN A 52 -0.50 -11.31 -1.96
C ASN A 52 0.33 -10.16 -1.38
N PRO A 53 1.12 -10.40 -0.32
CA PRO A 53 1.91 -9.34 0.30
C PRO A 53 2.92 -8.75 -0.69
N ASP A 54 3.51 -9.56 -1.56
CA ASP A 54 4.56 -9.12 -2.48
C ASP A 54 4.01 -8.26 -3.63
N TYR A 55 2.77 -8.49 -4.04
CA TYR A 55 2.12 -7.63 -5.03
C TYR A 55 2.07 -6.18 -4.56
N PHE A 56 1.70 -5.96 -3.29
CA PHE A 56 1.66 -4.61 -2.74
C PHE A 56 3.06 -3.99 -2.66
N LYS A 57 4.07 -4.76 -2.22
CA LYS A 57 5.46 -4.29 -2.17
C LYS A 57 5.95 -3.88 -3.55
N ALA A 58 5.69 -4.71 -4.56
CA ALA A 58 6.06 -4.46 -5.95
C ALA A 58 5.36 -3.21 -6.49
N ASN A 59 4.04 -3.09 -6.32
CA ASN A 59 3.29 -1.92 -6.81
C ASN A 59 3.73 -0.62 -6.12
N TYR A 60 3.97 -0.67 -4.80
CA TYR A 60 4.49 0.46 -4.05
C TYR A 60 5.87 0.90 -4.56
N LEU A 61 6.79 -0.05 -4.71
CA LEU A 61 8.16 0.23 -5.14
C LEU A 61 8.17 0.75 -6.58
N GLN A 62 7.40 0.13 -7.47
CA GLN A 62 7.24 0.56 -8.85
C GLN A 62 6.78 2.02 -8.94
N LYS A 63 5.68 2.39 -8.25
CA LYS A 63 5.19 3.78 -8.26
C LYS A 63 6.19 4.77 -7.67
N LYS A 64 6.92 4.38 -6.64
CA LYS A 64 8.02 5.18 -6.05
C LYS A 64 9.15 5.41 -7.05
N LEU A 65 9.52 4.38 -7.80
CA LEU A 65 10.55 4.45 -8.84
C LEU A 65 10.07 5.28 -10.04
N GLU A 66 8.82 5.14 -10.49
CA GLU A 66 8.23 5.96 -11.56
C GLU A 66 8.18 7.44 -11.16
N ALA A 67 7.73 7.77 -9.95
CA ALA A 67 7.70 9.14 -9.43
C ALA A 67 9.09 9.81 -9.32
N ALA A 68 10.15 9.00 -9.26
CA ALA A 68 11.54 9.43 -9.28
C ALA A 68 12.13 9.45 -10.72
N GLY A 69 11.70 8.51 -11.57
CA GLY A 69 12.14 8.33 -12.95
C GLY A 69 11.53 9.31 -13.94
N HIS A 70 10.38 9.91 -13.66
CA HIS A 70 9.82 11.01 -14.46
C HIS A 70 10.66 12.31 -14.44
N GLY A 71 11.83 12.30 -13.79
CA GLY A 71 12.88 13.31 -13.96
C GLY A 71 14.03 12.93 -14.91
N ALA A 72 14.01 11.73 -15.52
CA ALA A 72 15.12 11.18 -16.29
C ALA A 72 14.67 10.53 -17.62
N GLY A 73 14.52 11.37 -18.66
CA GLY A 73 14.41 10.99 -20.09
C GLY A 73 12.99 11.09 -20.64
N THR A 74 12.67 11.89 -21.67
CA THR A 74 13.39 12.08 -22.94
C THR A 74 13.15 13.46 -23.58
N SER A 75 14.20 14.25 -23.79
CA SER A 75 14.31 15.18 -24.93
C SER A 75 15.74 15.72 -25.03
N LYS A 76 16.39 15.42 -26.15
CA LYS A 76 17.73 15.89 -26.53
C LYS A 76 17.69 17.40 -26.80
N THR A 77 18.35 18.21 -25.96
CA THR A 77 19.02 19.48 -26.35
C THR A 77 19.90 19.98 -25.19
N PRO A 78 21.15 20.41 -25.44
CA PRO A 78 22.02 20.96 -24.40
C PRO A 78 21.90 22.49 -24.37
N THR A 79 21.04 23.04 -23.51
CA THR A 79 21.11 24.47 -23.15
C THR A 79 20.70 24.70 -21.70
N ALA A 80 21.72 25.04 -20.89
CA ALA A 80 21.72 25.86 -19.69
C ALA A 80 20.36 26.15 -18.99
N LYS A 81 20.15 25.45 -17.88
CA LYS A 81 19.84 25.96 -16.52
C LYS A 81 19.32 24.79 -15.70
N SER A 82 20.19 24.23 -14.86
CA SER A 82 19.87 23.16 -13.92
C SER A 82 18.78 23.61 -12.97
N SER A 83 17.55 23.18 -13.24
CA SER A 83 16.46 23.24 -12.27
C SER A 83 16.88 22.44 -11.04
N PRO A 84 16.72 22.94 -9.80
CA PRO A 84 17.29 22.33 -8.61
C PRO A 84 16.75 20.91 -8.48
N GLY A 85 17.67 19.95 -8.53
CA GLY A 85 17.38 18.52 -8.55
C GLY A 85 16.46 18.15 -7.39
N LYS A 86 15.47 17.32 -7.68
CA LYS A 86 14.52 16.80 -6.70
C LYS A 86 15.30 15.93 -5.71
N THR A 87 15.82 16.54 -4.65
CA THR A 87 16.51 15.82 -3.57
C THR A 87 15.50 14.89 -2.92
N LEU A 88 15.84 13.61 -2.85
CA LEU A 88 14.98 12.63 -2.20
C LEU A 88 14.91 12.99 -0.71
N LYS A 89 13.75 13.47 -0.25
CA LYS A 89 13.49 13.65 1.18
C LYS A 89 13.40 12.26 1.82
N SER A 90 14.54 11.72 2.26
CA SER A 90 14.62 10.48 3.03
C SER A 90 13.84 10.65 4.32
N ARG A 91 12.98 9.68 4.66
CA ARG A 91 12.32 9.64 5.96
C ARG A 91 13.24 9.09 7.05
N MET A 92 14.34 8.47 6.64
CA MET A 92 15.37 7.96 7.54
C MET A 92 16.42 9.03 7.76
N LYS A 93 16.63 9.41 9.03
CA LYS A 93 17.72 10.30 9.44
C LYS A 93 19.04 9.51 9.45
N THR A 94 19.56 9.18 8.27
CA THR A 94 20.81 8.42 8.12
C THR A 94 22.05 9.23 8.47
N GLY A 95 21.94 10.56 8.56
CA GLY A 95 23.07 11.46 8.79
C GLY A 95 24.03 11.59 7.59
N LEU A 96 23.68 10.97 6.45
CA LEU A 96 24.51 10.95 5.25
C LEU A 96 24.25 12.19 4.37
N PRO A 97 25.27 12.70 3.66
CA PRO A 97 25.12 13.78 2.67
C PRO A 97 24.33 13.26 1.45
N LEU A 98 23.00 13.41 1.50
CA LEU A 98 22.06 12.82 0.54
C LEU A 98 22.35 13.19 -0.93
N GLU A 99 22.86 14.38 -1.19
CA GLU A 99 23.17 14.84 -2.56
C GLU A 99 24.32 14.05 -3.18
N TYR A 100 25.44 13.90 -2.45
CA TYR A 100 26.59 13.12 -2.89
C TYR A 100 26.23 11.63 -3.03
N VAL A 101 25.48 11.09 -2.08
CA VAL A 101 25.04 9.69 -2.14
C VAL A 101 24.11 9.47 -3.34
N GLN A 102 23.21 10.41 -3.63
CA GLN A 102 22.33 10.35 -4.80
C GLN A 102 23.11 10.39 -6.11
N GLU A 103 24.18 11.18 -6.19
CA GLU A 103 25.06 11.25 -7.35
C GLU A 103 25.81 9.93 -7.59
N VAL A 104 26.37 9.33 -6.54
CA VAL A 104 27.19 8.10 -6.64
C VAL A 104 26.33 6.85 -6.82
N ILE A 105 25.24 6.72 -6.07
CA ILE A 105 24.44 5.49 -5.98
C ILE A 105 23.25 5.51 -6.95
N GLY A 106 22.74 6.70 -7.28
CA GLY A 106 21.53 6.88 -8.07
C GLY A 106 20.25 6.89 -7.24
N ILE A 107 19.24 7.64 -7.71
CA ILE A 107 17.98 7.85 -6.99
C ILE A 107 17.14 6.56 -6.86
N GLN A 108 17.20 5.67 -7.85
CA GLN A 108 16.44 4.41 -7.85
C GLN A 108 16.97 3.45 -6.78
N GLN A 109 18.28 3.30 -6.72
CA GLN A 109 18.99 2.47 -5.75
C GLN A 109 18.76 2.98 -4.33
N LEU A 110 18.81 4.30 -4.12
CA LEU A 110 18.46 4.91 -2.83
C LEU A 110 17.03 4.58 -2.38
N ILE A 111 16.05 4.61 -3.28
CA ILE A 111 14.66 4.25 -2.98
C ILE A 111 14.56 2.78 -2.55
N ILE A 112 15.26 1.88 -3.23
CA ILE A 112 15.28 0.45 -2.90
C ILE A 112 15.92 0.23 -1.53
N VAL A 113 17.08 0.86 -1.27
CA VAL A 113 17.79 0.75 0.02
C VAL A 113 16.96 1.29 1.17
N GLU A 114 16.35 2.47 1.02
CA GLU A 114 15.46 3.04 2.04
C GLU A 114 14.27 2.11 2.32
N TYR A 115 13.69 1.53 1.28
CA TYR A 115 12.59 0.59 1.42
C TYR A 115 12.99 -0.69 2.18
N LEU A 116 14.15 -1.27 1.86
CA LEU A 116 14.68 -2.42 2.57
C LEU A 116 14.97 -2.11 4.04
N ALA A 117 15.60 -0.98 4.32
CA ALA A 117 15.91 -0.56 5.69
C ALA A 117 14.64 -0.37 6.53
N GLN A 118 13.56 0.17 5.95
CA GLN A 118 12.26 0.27 6.62
C GLN A 118 11.64 -1.10 6.91
N LEU A 119 11.74 -2.06 5.99
CA LEU A 119 11.25 -3.42 6.20
C LEU A 119 12.00 -4.14 7.32
N LEU A 120 13.33 -4.00 7.36
CA LEU A 120 14.16 -4.57 8.41
C LEU A 120 13.82 -3.96 9.77
N ASN A 121 13.79 -2.63 9.87
CA ASN A 121 13.50 -1.94 11.14
C ASN A 121 12.15 -2.37 11.74
N ARG A 122 11.13 -2.60 10.89
CA ARG A 122 9.83 -3.11 11.34
C ARG A 122 9.88 -4.54 11.84
N ARG A 123 10.62 -5.41 11.15
CA ARG A 123 10.80 -6.79 11.58
C ARG A 123 11.47 -6.82 12.94
N PHE A 124 12.54 -6.04 13.12
CA PHE A 124 13.22 -5.91 14.40
C PHE A 124 12.31 -5.33 15.49
N ALA A 125 11.61 -4.22 15.24
CA ALA A 125 10.68 -3.64 16.22
C ALA A 125 9.57 -4.62 16.65
N LYS A 126 9.03 -5.40 15.71
CA LYS A 126 8.02 -6.43 16.01
C LYS A 126 8.62 -7.58 16.84
N THR A 127 9.82 -8.03 16.51
CA THR A 127 10.51 -9.08 17.28
C THR A 127 10.86 -8.59 18.69
N MET A 128 11.35 -7.36 18.83
CA MET A 128 11.70 -6.78 20.14
C MET A 128 10.47 -6.60 21.04
N THR A 129 9.37 -6.08 20.50
CA THR A 129 8.11 -5.93 21.27
C THR A 129 7.48 -7.26 21.67
N GLN A 130 7.75 -8.36 20.93
CA GLN A 130 7.29 -9.70 21.27
C GLN A 130 8.21 -10.42 22.28
N SER A 131 9.52 -10.15 22.24
CA SER A 131 10.52 -10.82 23.08
C SER A 131 10.66 -10.17 24.46
N PHE A 132 10.29 -8.90 24.57
CA PHE A 132 10.27 -8.15 25.82
C PHE A 132 8.90 -7.49 25.96
N PRO A 133 7.88 -8.17 26.52
CA PRO A 133 6.67 -7.48 26.95
C PRO A 133 7.11 -6.54 28.07
N ALA A 134 7.27 -5.25 27.73
CA ALA A 134 7.72 -4.24 28.67
C ALA A 134 6.84 -4.30 29.91
N SER A 135 7.45 -4.62 31.06
CA SER A 135 6.91 -4.28 32.37
C SER A 135 6.60 -2.79 32.34
N ALA A 136 5.32 -2.48 32.54
CA ALA A 136 4.70 -1.20 32.24
C ALA A 136 5.21 -0.07 33.14
N LEU A 137 6.41 0.45 32.90
CA LEU A 137 6.87 1.75 33.36
C LEU A 137 7.84 2.28 32.30
N GLN A 138 7.52 3.45 31.73
CA GLN A 138 8.27 4.16 30.67
C GLN A 138 8.11 3.62 29.25
N ALA A 139 6.86 3.44 28.81
CA ALA A 139 6.52 3.49 27.39
C ALA A 139 6.36 4.96 26.94
N ASP A 140 7.42 5.75 27.05
CA ASP A 140 7.46 7.05 26.36
C ASP A 140 7.60 6.79 24.86
N GLN A 141 6.44 6.80 24.22
CA GLN A 141 6.19 7.16 22.83
C GLN A 141 7.28 6.74 21.83
N LEU A 142 7.35 5.43 21.55
CA LEU A 142 7.67 5.06 20.18
C LEU A 142 6.41 5.33 19.35
N PRO A 143 6.39 6.36 18.48
CA PRO A 143 5.25 6.56 17.61
C PRO A 143 5.10 5.27 16.81
N ALA A 144 3.94 4.65 16.94
CA ALA A 144 3.50 3.65 16.01
C ALA A 144 3.53 4.32 14.64
N MET A 145 4.64 4.15 13.91
CA MET A 145 4.72 4.43 12.48
C MET A 145 3.93 3.33 11.78
N VAL A 146 2.64 3.27 12.11
CA VAL A 146 1.59 2.92 11.17
C VAL A 146 1.96 3.72 9.94
N PHE A 147 2.27 3.03 8.83
CA PHE A 147 2.22 3.75 7.57
C PHE A 147 0.86 4.38 7.57
N SER A 148 0.82 5.71 7.70
CA SER A 148 -0.33 6.42 7.21
C SER A 148 -0.48 5.89 5.80
N ARG A 149 -1.58 5.16 5.59
CA ARG A 149 -2.20 4.94 4.29
C ARG A 149 -2.62 6.29 3.69
N GLY A 150 -1.84 7.34 3.92
CA GLY A 150 -2.11 8.75 3.70
C GLY A 150 -1.56 9.21 2.38
N ASP A 151 -1.34 8.29 1.45
CA ASP A 151 -1.49 8.62 0.05
C ASP A 151 -2.84 8.08 -0.40
N PRO A 152 -3.92 8.89 -0.37
CA PRO A 152 -5.26 8.46 -0.76
C PRO A 152 -5.30 7.98 -2.23
N THR A 153 -4.27 8.30 -3.02
CA THR A 153 -4.11 7.85 -4.41
C THR A 153 -3.72 6.36 -4.56
N LEU A 154 -3.20 5.73 -3.50
CA LEU A 154 -2.80 4.32 -3.49
C LEU A 154 -3.88 3.36 -2.97
N MET A 155 -5.04 3.89 -2.57
CA MET A 155 -6.16 3.11 -2.02
C MET A 155 -7.07 2.49 -3.09
N SER A 156 -6.70 2.48 -4.37
CA SER A 156 -7.46 1.76 -5.38
C SER A 156 -7.08 0.27 -5.39
N CYS A 157 -7.88 -0.57 -4.72
CA CYS A 157 -7.92 -1.98 -5.07
C CYS A 157 -8.47 -2.08 -6.51
N ASN A 158 -7.60 -2.18 -7.52
CA ASN A 158 -8.01 -2.44 -8.92
C ASN A 158 -8.31 -3.94 -9.14
N HIS A 159 -9.08 -4.55 -8.24
CA HIS A 159 -9.54 -5.93 -8.36
C HIS A 159 -11.03 -6.00 -8.65
#